data_AF-A0A1G7W9F1-F1
#
_entry.id   AF-A0A1G7W9F1-F1
#
_cell.length_a   1.000
_cell.length_b   1.000
_cell.length_c   1.000
_cell.angle_alpha   90.00
_cell.angle_beta   90.00
_cell.angle_gamma   90.00
#
_symmetry.space_group_name_H-M   'P 1'
#
loop_
_entity.id
_entity.type
_entity.pdbx_description
1 polymer ?
#
loop_
_entity_poly.entity_id
_entity_poly.type
_entity_poly.pdbx_seq_one_letter_code
_entity_poly.pdbx_strand_id
1 'polypeptide(L)'
;MGTSPACALQQEAYAIVSPDNKTLTFYYDNKKASRKGTAYEINAEDSIPKWVKCEKRAEFLYPENPNFTTVVFDESFKDARPLSCRYWFAGFRSLTKIEGINNLNTSNVTNMSDMFHDCESLTSLDLRNFDTSKVTDMNLMFYNCESLTSIDVRNFDTSNVKDMSGMFGFCDNLTSIDVSRFDTSKVTDMAIMFCGCDNLTSIDVSRFDTSKVTNMESMFEGCESLTSIDVRNFNTSNVTNMEHMFEGCESLISIDLSNFDTSKVTTMYKMFVECKSLTKLDLSNFDTSNVTNMSFMFNFCESLTNLDIRNFDTSKVTSMFWMFFGCESLTKLDVSKFDTSNVTDMNSMFDACKSLTKLDVSKFDTSNVTDMSHMFNGCESLASLDVSNFDTSNVTDMSNMFCDCISLTELDVSNFDTSKVTDMQSMFSYCENLKTIYVGNGWNTNKVEDSKEMFDKSTKLVGGKGTKYNSEVIDIIRAKIDGGKENPGYLTAKK
;
A
#
# COMPACT_ATOMS: atom_id res chain seq x y z
N MET A 1 41.99 -37.08 -55.66
CA MET A 1 40.62 -36.91 -55.11
C MET A 1 40.76 -36.16 -53.81
N GLY A 2 40.45 -34.86 -53.79
CA GLY A 2 40.42 -34.08 -52.56
C GLY A 2 39.12 -34.37 -51.81
N THR A 3 39.20 -34.87 -50.59
CA THR A 3 38.05 -34.96 -49.70
C THR A 3 37.74 -33.57 -49.18
N SER A 4 36.57 -33.04 -49.56
CA SER A 4 36.00 -31.82 -49.02
C SER A 4 35.88 -31.94 -47.49
N PRO A 5 36.21 -30.90 -46.70
CA PRO A 5 35.92 -30.94 -45.26
C PRO A 5 34.40 -31.04 -45.11
N ALA A 6 33.94 -32.06 -44.39
CA ALA A 6 32.55 -32.14 -43.97
C ALA A 6 32.23 -30.84 -43.21
N CYS A 7 31.22 -30.11 -43.70
CA CYS A 7 30.69 -28.93 -43.04
C CYS A 7 30.21 -29.37 -41.65
N ALA A 8 30.98 -29.05 -40.60
CA ALA A 8 30.53 -29.28 -39.23
C ALA A 8 29.29 -28.41 -39.03
N LEU A 9 28.12 -29.04 -38.90
CA LEU A 9 26.88 -28.33 -38.57
C LEU A 9 27.12 -27.52 -37.30
N GLN A 10 26.90 -26.20 -37.38
CA GLN A 10 27.07 -25.27 -36.27
C GLN A 10 26.16 -25.70 -35.11
N GLN A 11 26.72 -25.83 -33.92
CA GLN A 11 25.92 -26.04 -32.71
C GLN A 11 25.09 -24.78 -32.45
N GLU A 12 23.82 -24.97 -32.10
CA GLU A 12 22.91 -23.88 -31.75
C GLU A 12 22.27 -24.15 -30.39
N ALA A 13 21.98 -23.08 -29.64
CA ALA A 13 21.23 -23.16 -28.39
C ALA A 13 19.72 -23.09 -28.70
N TYR A 14 18.94 -24.01 -28.15
CA TYR A 14 17.49 -24.03 -28.35
C TYR A 14 16.79 -24.74 -27.20
N ALA A 15 15.49 -24.49 -27.07
CA ALA A 15 14.61 -25.17 -26.13
C ALA A 15 13.57 -26.02 -26.87
N ILE A 16 13.19 -27.16 -26.31
CA ILE A 16 12.11 -28.02 -26.81
C ILE A 16 11.01 -28.08 -25.76
N VAL A 17 9.79 -27.73 -26.14
CA VAL A 17 8.58 -28.03 -25.36
C VAL A 17 8.09 -29.42 -25.73
N SER A 18 7.92 -30.30 -24.74
CA SER A 18 7.43 -31.66 -24.93
C SER A 18 6.02 -31.68 -25.54
N PRO A 19 5.62 -32.77 -26.25
CA PRO A 19 4.30 -32.86 -26.88
C PRO A 19 3.10 -32.72 -25.92
N ASP A 20 3.29 -33.01 -24.63
CA ASP A 20 2.26 -32.85 -23.59
C ASP A 20 2.27 -31.45 -22.93
N ASN A 21 3.14 -30.54 -23.38
CA ASN A 21 3.34 -29.18 -22.87
C ASN A 21 3.69 -29.10 -21.38
N LYS A 22 4.30 -30.15 -20.81
CA LYS A 22 4.69 -30.19 -19.39
C LYS A 22 6.18 -29.97 -19.13
N THR A 23 7.02 -30.24 -20.13
CA THR A 23 8.47 -30.19 -19.98
C THR A 23 9.08 -29.22 -20.98
N LEU A 24 9.92 -28.30 -20.49
CA LEU A 24 10.80 -27.47 -21.30
C LEU A 24 12.24 -27.99 -21.17
N THR A 25 12.88 -28.38 -22.27
CA THR A 25 14.27 -28.88 -22.25
C THR A 25 15.20 -28.02 -23.08
N PHE A 26 16.32 -27.58 -22.51
CA PHE A 26 17.37 -26.79 -23.14
C PHE A 26 18.50 -27.66 -23.68
N TYR A 27 18.96 -27.37 -24.90
CA TYR A 27 20.01 -28.09 -25.61
C TYR A 27 20.98 -27.14 -26.31
N TYR A 28 22.23 -27.59 -26.47
CA TYR A 28 23.24 -26.90 -27.28
C TYR A 28 23.98 -27.90 -28.15
N ASP A 29 23.38 -28.22 -29.29
CA ASP A 29 23.89 -29.21 -30.23
C ASP A 29 23.33 -28.97 -31.65
N ASN A 30 23.52 -29.92 -32.56
CA ASN A 30 23.00 -29.89 -33.93
C ASN A 30 21.81 -30.86 -34.15
N LYS A 31 21.14 -31.28 -33.08
CA LYS A 31 20.08 -32.31 -33.10
C LYS A 31 18.66 -31.74 -33.07
N LYS A 32 18.48 -30.42 -33.12
CA LYS A 32 17.17 -29.72 -33.03
C LYS A 32 16.08 -30.36 -33.88
N ALA A 33 16.37 -30.60 -35.16
CA ALA A 33 15.41 -31.19 -36.11
C ALA A 33 15.00 -32.64 -35.81
N SER A 34 15.76 -33.36 -34.97
CA SER A 34 15.49 -34.76 -34.62
C SER A 34 14.71 -34.95 -33.32
N ARG A 35 14.54 -33.89 -32.53
CA ARG A 35 13.88 -33.96 -31.22
C ARG A 35 12.36 -33.88 -31.37
N LYS A 36 11.65 -34.63 -30.52
CA LYS A 36 10.18 -34.60 -30.48
C LYS A 36 9.70 -33.42 -29.63
N GLY A 37 8.73 -32.67 -30.14
CA GLY A 37 8.16 -31.51 -29.47
C GLY A 37 8.23 -30.26 -30.35
N THR A 38 7.95 -29.11 -29.75
CA THR A 38 8.04 -27.81 -30.43
C THR A 38 9.36 -27.15 -30.08
N ALA A 39 10.18 -26.86 -31.09
CA ALA A 39 11.48 -26.22 -30.92
C ALA A 39 11.37 -24.69 -30.94
N TYR A 40 12.06 -24.06 -30.00
CA TYR A 40 12.20 -22.61 -29.89
C TYR A 40 13.68 -22.23 -29.84
N GLU A 41 14.03 -21.13 -30.51
CA GLU A 41 15.34 -20.50 -30.32
C GLU A 41 15.39 -19.83 -28.95
N ILE A 42 16.58 -19.78 -28.35
CA ILE A 42 16.81 -18.95 -27.15
C ILE A 42 16.57 -17.48 -27.53
N ASN A 43 15.96 -16.72 -26.62
CA ASN A 43 15.64 -15.32 -26.87
C ASN A 43 16.89 -14.50 -27.19
N ALA A 44 16.74 -13.57 -28.13
CA ALA A 44 17.77 -12.61 -28.47
C ALA A 44 17.65 -11.42 -27.52
N GLU A 45 18.75 -11.04 -26.88
CA GLU A 45 18.80 -9.89 -25.96
C GLU A 45 17.64 -9.95 -24.95
N ASP A 46 16.88 -8.87 -24.78
CA ASP A 46 15.83 -8.76 -23.77
C ASP A 46 14.42 -9.13 -24.28
N SER A 47 14.33 -9.81 -25.42
CA SER A 47 13.04 -10.29 -25.95
C SER A 47 12.43 -11.38 -25.07
N ILE A 48 11.09 -11.36 -24.93
CA ILE A 48 10.36 -12.41 -24.22
C ILE A 48 10.50 -13.72 -25.02
N PRO A 49 10.89 -14.84 -24.40
CA PRO A 49 11.01 -16.11 -25.09
C PRO A 49 9.70 -16.57 -25.72
N LYS A 50 9.76 -17.13 -26.93
CA LYS A 50 8.57 -17.55 -27.69
C LYS A 50 7.79 -18.71 -27.04
N TRP A 51 8.37 -19.39 -26.06
CA TRP A 51 7.67 -20.42 -25.28
C TRP A 51 6.84 -19.85 -24.13
N VAL A 52 7.02 -18.56 -23.80
CA VAL A 52 6.28 -17.85 -22.77
C VAL A 52 5.10 -17.14 -23.43
N LYS A 53 3.89 -17.46 -22.98
CA LYS A 53 2.70 -16.67 -23.29
C LYS A 53 2.58 -15.55 -22.28
N CYS A 54 2.16 -14.37 -22.74
CA CYS A 54 1.82 -13.24 -21.88
C CYS A 54 0.44 -12.72 -22.23
N GLU A 55 -0.38 -12.47 -21.22
CA GLU A 55 -1.61 -11.69 -21.36
C GLU A 55 -1.31 -10.22 -21.04
N LYS A 56 -1.78 -9.32 -21.89
CA LYS A 56 -1.69 -7.88 -21.62
C LYS A 56 -2.94 -7.45 -20.86
N ARG A 57 -2.77 -6.93 -19.65
CA ARG A 57 -3.85 -6.30 -18.89
C ARG A 57 -3.44 -4.86 -18.57
N ALA A 58 -4.23 -3.90 -19.07
CA ALA A 58 -3.88 -2.49 -19.06
C ALA A 58 -2.47 -2.25 -19.67
N GLU A 59 -1.54 -1.67 -18.90
CA GLU A 59 -0.17 -1.37 -19.32
C GLU A 59 0.82 -2.50 -19.00
N PHE A 60 0.40 -3.51 -18.25
CA PHE A 60 1.26 -4.60 -17.76
C PHE A 60 1.14 -5.88 -18.59
N LEU A 61 2.22 -6.66 -18.60
CA LEU A 61 2.32 -7.97 -19.26
C LEU A 61 2.43 -9.06 -18.19
N TYR A 62 1.47 -9.97 -18.15
CA TYR A 62 1.42 -11.07 -17.18
C TYR A 62 1.74 -12.40 -17.87
N PRO A 63 2.76 -13.14 -17.42
CA PRO A 63 3.12 -14.42 -18.03
C PRO A 63 2.12 -15.53 -17.64
N GLU A 64 1.64 -16.31 -18.61
CA GLU A 64 0.59 -17.33 -18.42
C GLU A 64 0.98 -18.70 -18.98
N ASN A 65 1.73 -19.48 -18.21
CA ASN A 65 2.23 -20.79 -18.65
C ASN A 65 1.98 -21.90 -17.60
N PRO A 66 0.74 -22.08 -17.12
CA PRO A 66 0.46 -22.89 -15.93
C PRO A 66 0.74 -24.38 -16.07
N ASN A 67 1.00 -24.89 -17.28
CA ASN A 67 1.12 -26.33 -17.54
C ASN A 67 2.54 -26.88 -17.36
N PHE A 68 3.58 -26.04 -17.36
CA PHE A 68 4.96 -26.53 -17.20
C PHE A 68 5.19 -27.01 -15.77
N THR A 69 5.52 -28.29 -15.62
CA THR A 69 5.87 -28.88 -14.31
C THR A 69 7.35 -29.18 -14.17
N THR A 70 8.07 -29.27 -15.30
CA THR A 70 9.48 -29.66 -15.35
C THR A 70 10.27 -28.78 -16.31
N VAL A 71 11.44 -28.31 -15.86
CA VAL A 71 12.49 -27.75 -16.71
C VAL A 71 13.68 -28.70 -16.70
N VAL A 72 14.33 -28.90 -17.85
CA VAL A 72 15.50 -29.76 -17.98
C VAL A 72 16.60 -29.03 -18.73
N PHE A 73 17.80 -28.97 -18.16
CA PHE A 73 19.01 -28.54 -18.85
C PHE A 73 19.85 -29.77 -19.19
N ASP A 74 19.83 -30.18 -20.46
CA ASP A 74 20.64 -31.28 -20.96
C ASP A 74 22.14 -30.98 -20.79
N GLU A 75 22.96 -32.02 -20.65
CA GLU A 75 24.41 -31.85 -20.47
C GLU A 75 25.05 -31.03 -21.61
N SER A 76 24.51 -31.12 -22.83
CA SER A 76 24.98 -30.31 -23.96
C SER A 76 24.91 -28.81 -23.68
N PHE A 77 23.94 -28.35 -22.87
CA PHE A 77 23.74 -26.92 -22.60
C PHE A 77 24.84 -26.25 -21.77
N LYS A 78 25.74 -27.03 -21.14
CA LYS A 78 26.85 -26.50 -20.32
C LYS A 78 27.77 -25.53 -21.07
N ASP A 79 27.85 -25.66 -22.39
CA ASP A 79 28.67 -24.83 -23.27
C ASP A 79 27.89 -23.65 -23.89
N ALA A 80 26.57 -23.59 -23.71
CA ALA A 80 25.77 -22.42 -24.06
C ALA A 80 26.14 -21.23 -23.17
N ARG A 81 26.09 -20.01 -23.74
CA ARG A 81 26.37 -18.75 -23.03
C ARG A 81 25.26 -17.74 -23.33
N PRO A 82 24.05 -17.93 -22.76
CA PRO A 82 22.97 -16.96 -22.94
C PRO A 82 23.39 -15.57 -22.48
N LEU A 83 22.89 -14.54 -23.17
CA LEU A 83 23.11 -13.13 -22.82
C LEU A 83 22.03 -12.57 -21.88
N SER A 84 20.88 -13.24 -21.84
CA SER A 84 19.72 -12.89 -21.03
C SER A 84 18.97 -14.18 -20.62
N CYS A 85 18.47 -14.21 -19.39
CA CYS A 85 17.54 -15.22 -18.89
C CYS A 85 16.14 -14.63 -18.65
N ARG A 86 15.89 -13.42 -19.16
CA ARG A 86 14.65 -12.68 -18.98
C ARG A 86 13.43 -13.52 -19.37
N TYR A 87 12.43 -13.61 -18.49
CA TYR A 87 11.20 -14.41 -18.62
C TYR A 87 11.35 -15.93 -18.79
N TRP A 88 12.54 -16.54 -18.66
CA TRP A 88 12.73 -17.94 -19.08
C TRP A 88 11.73 -18.95 -18.50
N PHE A 89 11.28 -18.76 -17.25
CA PHE A 89 10.29 -19.61 -16.57
C PHE A 89 9.07 -18.84 -16.10
N ALA A 90 8.88 -17.63 -16.63
CA ALA A 90 7.79 -16.75 -16.22
C ALA A 90 6.42 -17.41 -16.46
N GLY A 91 5.56 -17.36 -15.45
CA GLY A 91 4.20 -17.92 -15.50
C GLY A 91 4.15 -19.44 -15.36
N PHE A 92 5.25 -20.11 -15.01
CA PHE A 92 5.31 -21.57 -14.87
C PHE A 92 4.73 -21.99 -13.52
N ARG A 93 3.45 -21.66 -13.28
CA ARG A 93 2.77 -21.77 -11.98
C ARG A 93 2.80 -23.17 -11.36
N SER A 94 2.86 -24.22 -12.18
CA SER A 94 2.96 -25.63 -11.74
C SER A 94 4.39 -26.19 -11.66
N LEU A 95 5.42 -25.36 -11.82
CA LEU A 95 6.82 -25.80 -11.86
C LEU A 95 7.26 -26.32 -10.49
N THR A 96 7.60 -27.60 -10.44
CA THR A 96 8.06 -28.26 -9.20
C THR A 96 9.44 -28.89 -9.33
N LYS A 97 9.97 -28.96 -10.56
CA LYS A 97 11.21 -29.69 -10.85
C LYS A 97 12.07 -28.98 -11.89
N ILE A 98 13.33 -28.73 -11.54
CA ILE A 98 14.36 -28.28 -12.48
C ILE A 98 15.53 -29.26 -12.45
N GLU A 99 15.74 -29.99 -13.54
CA GLU A 99 16.81 -30.96 -13.69
C GLU A 99 18.01 -30.36 -14.41
N GLY A 100 19.21 -30.64 -13.91
CA GLY A 100 20.44 -30.25 -14.60
C GLY A 100 20.74 -28.76 -14.55
N ILE A 101 20.18 -27.98 -13.62
CA ILE A 101 20.39 -26.52 -13.51
C ILE A 101 21.88 -26.11 -13.51
N ASN A 102 22.78 -26.99 -13.07
CA ASN A 102 24.24 -26.79 -13.13
C ASN A 102 24.81 -26.69 -14.56
N ASN A 103 24.05 -27.11 -15.57
CA ASN A 103 24.39 -26.95 -16.98
C ASN A 103 23.98 -25.58 -17.53
N LEU A 104 23.26 -24.75 -16.76
CA LEU A 104 23.00 -23.36 -17.12
C LEU A 104 24.20 -22.49 -16.76
N ASN A 105 24.96 -22.05 -17.76
CA ASN A 105 26.06 -21.13 -17.55
C ASN A 105 25.58 -19.67 -17.67
N THR A 106 25.52 -18.94 -16.55
CA THR A 106 25.05 -17.55 -16.51
C THR A 106 26.15 -16.50 -16.61
N SER A 107 27.41 -16.87 -16.86
CA SER A 107 28.57 -15.95 -16.82
C SER A 107 28.55 -14.79 -17.83
N ASN A 108 27.65 -14.82 -18.82
CA ASN A 108 27.42 -13.75 -19.78
C ASN A 108 26.02 -13.11 -19.67
N VAL A 109 25.20 -13.57 -18.73
CA VAL A 109 23.84 -13.06 -18.55
C VAL A 109 23.92 -11.66 -17.94
N THR A 110 23.23 -10.73 -18.58
CA THR A 110 23.14 -9.32 -18.14
C THR A 110 21.76 -8.97 -17.61
N ASN A 111 20.73 -9.74 -17.97
CA ASN A 111 19.35 -9.53 -17.56
C ASN A 111 18.73 -10.83 -17.05
N MET A 112 18.25 -10.82 -15.81
CA MET A 112 17.52 -11.92 -15.16
C MET A 112 16.10 -11.52 -14.76
N SER A 113 15.57 -10.44 -15.33
CA SER A 113 14.23 -9.95 -14.99
C SER A 113 13.17 -11.01 -15.26
N ASP A 114 12.21 -11.13 -14.36
CA ASP A 114 11.08 -12.07 -14.46
C ASP A 114 11.48 -13.56 -14.62
N MET A 115 12.73 -13.95 -14.35
CA MET A 115 13.22 -15.29 -14.71
C MET A 115 12.37 -16.41 -14.10
N PHE A 116 11.89 -16.24 -12.87
CA PHE A 116 11.00 -17.15 -12.15
C PHE A 116 9.68 -16.49 -11.73
N HIS A 117 9.28 -15.37 -12.34
CA HIS A 117 8.00 -14.71 -12.07
C HIS A 117 6.84 -15.72 -12.15
N ASP A 118 5.93 -15.74 -11.18
CA ASP A 118 4.73 -16.60 -11.16
C ASP A 118 5.10 -18.11 -11.15
N CYS A 119 6.23 -18.48 -10.56
CA CYS A 119 6.55 -19.88 -10.26
C CYS A 119 5.92 -20.33 -8.92
N GLU A 120 4.59 -20.15 -8.80
CA GLU A 120 3.80 -20.32 -7.56
C GLU A 120 4.05 -21.66 -6.84
N SER A 121 4.27 -22.77 -7.56
CA SER A 121 4.52 -24.11 -6.99
C SER A 121 5.99 -24.43 -6.66
N LEU A 122 6.93 -23.51 -6.93
CA LEU A 122 8.35 -23.76 -6.72
C LEU A 122 8.68 -23.68 -5.23
N THR A 123 9.18 -24.78 -4.64
CA THR A 123 9.47 -24.85 -3.20
C THR A 123 10.94 -24.67 -2.85
N SER A 124 11.85 -24.94 -3.79
CA SER A 124 13.30 -24.77 -3.62
C SER A 124 14.00 -24.67 -4.98
N LEU A 125 15.19 -24.05 -4.98
CA LEU A 125 16.02 -23.89 -6.17
C LEU A 125 17.50 -23.92 -5.78
N ASP A 126 18.32 -24.69 -6.52
CA ASP A 126 19.77 -24.71 -6.35
C ASP A 126 20.42 -23.66 -7.26
N LEU A 127 20.89 -22.57 -6.66
CA LEU A 127 21.48 -21.41 -7.35
C LEU A 127 23.01 -21.34 -7.26
N ARG A 128 23.68 -22.35 -6.71
CA ARG A 128 25.13 -22.27 -6.36
C ARG A 128 26.06 -22.04 -7.55
N ASN A 129 25.64 -22.41 -8.76
CA ASN A 129 26.43 -22.25 -9.99
C ASN A 129 26.08 -20.98 -10.78
N PHE A 130 25.16 -20.15 -10.29
CA PHE A 130 24.85 -18.88 -10.93
C PHE A 130 26.01 -17.91 -10.72
N ASP A 131 26.61 -17.48 -11.82
CA ASP A 131 27.47 -16.31 -11.91
C ASP A 131 26.59 -15.11 -12.29
N THR A 132 26.39 -14.18 -11.36
CA THR A 132 25.59 -12.97 -11.56
C THR A 132 26.44 -11.72 -11.72
N SER A 133 27.77 -11.84 -11.83
CA SER A 133 28.71 -10.72 -11.84
C SER A 133 28.49 -9.70 -12.96
N LYS A 134 27.77 -10.05 -14.03
CA LYS A 134 27.41 -9.15 -15.14
C LYS A 134 25.94 -8.73 -15.16
N VAL A 135 25.13 -9.24 -14.24
CA VAL A 135 23.70 -8.95 -14.20
C VAL A 135 23.50 -7.49 -13.76
N THR A 136 22.74 -6.75 -14.56
CA THR A 136 22.37 -5.36 -14.27
C THR A 136 20.91 -5.21 -13.88
N ASP A 137 20.09 -6.23 -14.10
CA ASP A 137 18.64 -6.21 -13.91
C ASP A 137 18.16 -7.52 -13.28
N MET A 138 17.55 -7.42 -12.09
CA MET A 138 16.92 -8.51 -11.33
C MET A 138 15.45 -8.20 -10.99
N ASN A 139 14.83 -7.26 -11.72
CA ASN A 139 13.42 -6.91 -11.60
C ASN A 139 12.54 -8.18 -11.62
N LEU A 140 11.66 -8.32 -10.62
CA LEU A 140 10.67 -9.40 -10.54
C LEU A 140 11.23 -10.83 -10.63
N MET A 141 12.52 -11.04 -10.35
CA MET A 141 13.20 -12.30 -10.62
C MET A 141 12.50 -13.51 -9.97
N PHE A 142 12.01 -13.37 -8.73
CA PHE A 142 11.25 -14.37 -7.99
C PHE A 142 9.86 -13.88 -7.60
N TYR A 143 9.32 -12.88 -8.31
CA TYR A 143 8.00 -12.33 -8.00
C TYR A 143 6.92 -13.42 -8.04
N ASN A 144 6.02 -13.41 -7.07
CA ASN A 144 4.91 -14.34 -6.93
C ASN A 144 5.33 -15.83 -6.93
N CYS A 145 6.45 -16.13 -6.25
CA CYS A 145 6.88 -17.50 -5.98
C CYS A 145 6.31 -17.97 -4.63
N GLU A 146 4.98 -17.98 -4.51
CA GLU A 146 4.23 -18.15 -3.25
C GLU A 146 4.70 -19.34 -2.40
N SER A 147 5.06 -20.48 -3.00
CA SER A 147 5.48 -21.69 -2.26
C SER A 147 6.94 -21.68 -1.76
N LEU A 148 7.74 -20.66 -2.08
CA LEU A 148 9.12 -20.58 -1.60
C LEU A 148 9.15 -20.29 -0.09
N THR A 149 9.74 -21.21 0.67
CA THR A 149 9.92 -21.03 2.13
C THR A 149 11.28 -20.46 2.49
N SER A 150 12.28 -20.66 1.62
CA SER A 150 13.64 -20.13 1.71
C SER A 150 14.32 -20.20 0.34
N ILE A 151 15.30 -19.33 0.10
CA ILE A 151 16.13 -19.34 -1.10
C ILE A 151 17.56 -18.88 -0.77
N ASP A 152 18.57 -19.59 -1.26
CA ASP A 152 19.98 -19.24 -1.02
C ASP A 152 20.51 -18.36 -2.14
N VAL A 153 20.67 -17.07 -1.86
CA VAL A 153 21.18 -16.04 -2.78
C VAL A 153 22.55 -15.49 -2.38
N ARG A 154 23.23 -16.13 -1.43
CA ARG A 154 24.49 -15.61 -0.85
C ARG A 154 25.68 -15.63 -1.81
N ASN A 155 25.56 -16.34 -2.93
CA ASN A 155 26.55 -16.37 -4.01
C ASN A 155 26.31 -15.29 -5.07
N PHE A 156 25.23 -14.52 -4.99
CA PHE A 156 24.95 -13.49 -5.97
C PHE A 156 25.93 -12.32 -5.82
N ASP A 157 26.59 -11.96 -6.92
CA ASP A 157 27.30 -10.69 -7.07
C ASP A 157 26.31 -9.67 -7.64
N THR A 158 25.79 -8.80 -6.79
CA THR A 158 24.82 -7.76 -7.18
C THR A 158 25.48 -6.42 -7.48
N SER A 159 26.82 -6.34 -7.52
CA SER A 159 27.55 -5.07 -7.62
C SER A 159 27.32 -4.30 -8.93
N ASN A 160 26.67 -4.91 -9.92
CA ASN A 160 26.29 -4.29 -11.19
C ASN A 160 24.77 -4.06 -11.34
N VAL A 161 23.96 -4.56 -10.40
CA VAL A 161 22.49 -4.48 -10.46
C VAL A 161 22.04 -3.05 -10.22
N LYS A 162 21.12 -2.58 -11.07
CA LYS A 162 20.51 -1.24 -11.01
C LYS A 162 19.03 -1.29 -10.62
N ASP A 163 18.36 -2.40 -10.92
CA ASP A 163 16.94 -2.60 -10.65
C ASP A 163 16.75 -3.90 -9.86
N MET A 164 16.16 -3.77 -8.67
CA MET A 164 15.76 -4.88 -7.79
C MET A 164 14.26 -4.83 -7.48
N SER A 165 13.49 -4.05 -8.24
CA SER A 165 12.06 -3.90 -8.03
C SER A 165 11.36 -5.25 -8.06
N GLY A 166 10.59 -5.55 -7.02
CA GLY A 166 9.79 -6.77 -6.92
C GLY A 166 10.57 -8.08 -6.90
N MET A 167 11.89 -8.06 -6.66
CA MET A 167 12.73 -9.25 -6.76
C MET A 167 12.18 -10.45 -5.96
N PHE A 168 11.57 -10.20 -4.79
CA PHE A 168 10.94 -11.20 -3.92
C PHE A 168 9.49 -10.86 -3.58
N GLY A 169 8.82 -9.98 -4.34
CA GLY A 169 7.43 -9.62 -4.07
C GLY A 169 6.49 -10.84 -4.17
N PHE A 170 5.45 -10.89 -3.33
CA PHE A 170 4.44 -11.96 -3.23
C PHE A 170 5.07 -13.36 -3.06
N CYS A 171 6.16 -13.44 -2.29
CA CYS A 171 6.72 -14.70 -1.81
C CYS A 171 6.12 -15.05 -0.45
N ASP A 172 4.80 -15.25 -0.39
CA ASP A 172 3.99 -15.25 0.84
C ASP A 172 4.53 -16.21 1.93
N ASN A 173 5.02 -17.39 1.56
CA ASN A 173 5.54 -18.38 2.50
C ASN A 173 7.03 -18.19 2.88
N LEU A 174 7.69 -17.15 2.39
CA LEU A 174 9.09 -16.87 2.67
C LEU A 174 9.25 -16.41 4.13
N THR A 175 9.86 -17.25 4.96
CA THR A 175 10.01 -16.95 6.40
C THR A 175 11.25 -16.15 6.75
N SER A 176 12.30 -16.27 5.94
CA SER A 176 13.57 -15.56 6.06
C SER A 176 14.37 -15.61 4.75
N ILE A 177 15.21 -14.61 4.53
CA ILE A 177 16.15 -14.55 3.41
C ILE A 177 17.44 -13.83 3.82
N ASP A 178 18.59 -14.39 3.43
CA ASP A 178 19.90 -13.78 3.71
C ASP A 178 20.35 -12.90 2.53
N VAL A 179 20.09 -11.59 2.65
CA VAL A 179 20.51 -10.55 1.70
C VAL A 179 21.75 -9.77 2.17
N SER A 180 22.44 -10.25 3.21
CA SER A 180 23.56 -9.53 3.86
C SER A 180 24.81 -9.34 2.98
N ARG A 181 24.84 -9.98 1.81
CA ARG A 181 25.93 -9.89 0.82
C ARG A 181 25.58 -9.06 -0.40
N PHE A 182 24.35 -8.54 -0.50
CA PHE A 182 23.97 -7.70 -1.61
C PHE A 182 24.74 -6.38 -1.54
N ASP A 183 25.46 -6.07 -2.62
CA ASP A 183 25.92 -4.72 -2.93
C ASP A 183 24.81 -4.01 -3.69
N THR A 184 24.15 -3.06 -3.02
CA THR A 184 23.05 -2.25 -3.59
C THR A 184 23.51 -0.86 -4.03
N SER A 185 24.83 -0.58 -4.04
CA SER A 185 25.38 0.77 -4.27
C SER A 185 25.10 1.36 -5.67
N LYS A 186 24.56 0.55 -6.59
CA LYS A 186 24.12 0.98 -7.93
C LYS A 186 22.61 0.90 -8.15
N VAL A 187 21.86 0.39 -7.18
CA VAL A 187 20.41 0.21 -7.28
C VAL A 187 19.72 1.57 -7.22
N THR A 188 18.80 1.80 -8.16
CA THR A 188 17.98 3.02 -8.23
C THR A 188 16.51 2.74 -7.94
N ASP A 189 16.05 1.51 -8.10
CA ASP A 189 14.66 1.10 -7.84
C ASP A 189 14.61 -0.14 -6.93
N MET A 190 13.88 -0.01 -5.82
CA MET A 190 13.59 -1.06 -4.83
C MET A 190 12.08 -1.20 -4.58
N ALA A 191 11.23 -0.65 -5.45
CA ALA A 191 9.79 -0.74 -5.30
C ALA A 191 9.35 -2.20 -5.19
N ILE A 192 8.36 -2.47 -4.36
CA ILE A 192 7.74 -3.79 -4.14
C ILE A 192 8.71 -4.94 -3.83
N MET A 193 9.98 -4.68 -3.46
CA MET A 193 11.04 -5.70 -3.39
C MET A 193 10.68 -6.88 -2.47
N PHE A 194 10.01 -6.61 -1.35
CA PHE A 194 9.50 -7.59 -0.39
C PHE A 194 7.98 -7.42 -0.15
N CYS A 195 7.26 -6.76 -1.06
CA CYS A 195 5.81 -6.60 -0.99
C CYS A 195 5.12 -7.97 -0.87
N GLY A 196 4.10 -8.15 -0.04
CA GLY A 196 3.35 -9.40 0.11
C GLY A 196 4.18 -10.59 0.63
N CYS A 197 5.28 -10.34 1.35
CA CYS A 197 6.01 -11.40 2.05
C CYS A 197 5.39 -11.66 3.43
N ASP A 198 4.13 -12.13 3.45
CA ASP A 198 3.27 -12.19 4.64
C ASP A 198 3.89 -12.93 5.83
N ASN A 199 4.62 -14.02 5.57
CA ASN A 199 5.26 -14.85 6.61
C ASN A 199 6.70 -14.43 6.95
N LEU A 200 7.21 -13.33 6.39
CA LEU A 200 8.57 -12.85 6.65
C LEU A 200 8.66 -12.24 8.06
N THR A 201 9.29 -12.96 8.98
CA THR A 201 9.37 -12.54 10.39
C THR A 201 10.49 -11.56 10.69
N SER A 202 11.57 -11.61 9.89
CA SER A 202 12.74 -10.72 10.00
C SER A 202 13.53 -10.71 8.70
N ILE A 203 14.20 -9.58 8.43
CA ILE A 203 15.13 -9.42 7.32
C ILE A 203 16.27 -8.47 7.70
N ASP A 204 17.51 -8.84 7.38
CA ASP A 204 18.68 -8.00 7.61
C ASP A 204 19.00 -7.15 6.37
N VAL A 205 18.50 -5.91 6.37
CA VAL A 205 18.78 -4.89 5.34
C VAL A 205 19.86 -3.89 5.78
N SER A 206 20.57 -4.16 6.87
CA SER A 206 21.51 -3.20 7.49
C SER A 206 22.70 -2.84 6.58
N ARG A 207 22.97 -3.63 5.54
CA ARG A 207 24.07 -3.40 4.58
C ARG A 207 23.63 -2.75 3.28
N PHE A 208 22.34 -2.46 3.10
CA PHE A 208 21.86 -1.81 1.90
C PHE A 208 22.41 -0.38 1.83
N ASP A 209 23.17 -0.09 0.78
CA ASP A 209 23.44 1.27 0.35
C ASP A 209 22.27 1.75 -0.51
N THR A 210 21.41 2.59 0.06
CA THR A 210 20.24 3.15 -0.63
C THR A 210 20.51 4.54 -1.22
N SER A 211 21.76 5.02 -1.22
CA SER A 211 22.09 6.41 -1.55
C SER A 211 21.73 6.84 -2.98
N LYS A 212 21.47 5.89 -3.88
CA LYS A 212 21.02 6.14 -5.27
C LYS A 212 19.56 5.77 -5.52
N VAL A 213 18.88 5.20 -4.54
CA VAL A 213 17.49 4.76 -4.69
C VAL A 213 16.60 5.99 -4.80
N THR A 214 15.73 5.99 -5.81
CA THR A 214 14.73 7.03 -6.04
C THR A 214 13.31 6.54 -5.76
N ASN A 215 13.09 5.22 -5.80
CA ASN A 215 11.79 4.59 -5.63
C ASN A 215 11.84 3.48 -4.56
N MET A 216 11.02 3.62 -3.51
CA MET A 216 10.82 2.65 -2.42
C MET A 216 9.33 2.34 -2.20
N GLU A 217 8.48 2.63 -3.20
CA GLU A 217 7.04 2.33 -3.18
C GLU A 217 6.80 0.88 -2.76
N SER A 218 5.93 0.67 -1.77
CA SER A 218 5.50 -0.66 -1.32
C SER A 218 6.63 -1.62 -0.92
N MET A 219 7.84 -1.15 -0.60
CA MET A 219 9.00 -2.02 -0.43
C MET A 219 8.77 -3.15 0.58
N PHE A 220 8.03 -2.87 1.66
CA PHE A 220 7.65 -3.84 2.70
C PHE A 220 6.13 -3.94 2.88
N GLU A 221 5.34 -3.51 1.89
CA GLU A 221 3.88 -3.62 1.95
C GLU A 221 3.46 -5.08 2.19
N GLY A 222 2.47 -5.34 3.03
CA GLY A 222 1.95 -6.69 3.29
C GLY A 222 2.94 -7.62 4.01
N CYS A 223 4.05 -7.13 4.57
CA CYS A 223 4.91 -7.94 5.43
C CYS A 223 4.25 -8.18 6.82
N GLU A 224 3.10 -8.85 6.85
CA GLU A 224 2.20 -8.94 8.02
C GLU A 224 2.88 -9.50 9.28
N SER A 225 3.79 -10.48 9.12
CA SER A 225 4.51 -11.13 10.23
C SER A 225 5.78 -10.41 10.68
N LEU A 226 6.16 -9.31 10.02
CA LEU A 226 7.41 -8.60 10.30
C LEU A 226 7.31 -7.83 11.62
N THR A 227 8.04 -8.29 12.64
CA THR A 227 7.97 -7.69 13.99
C THR A 227 8.90 -6.50 14.19
N SER A 228 10.00 -6.46 13.45
CA SER A 228 11.00 -5.38 13.48
C SER A 228 11.85 -5.39 12.21
N ILE A 229 12.35 -4.21 11.82
CA ILE A 229 13.29 -4.03 10.72
C ILE A 229 14.28 -2.91 11.04
N ASP A 230 15.56 -3.12 10.75
CA ASP A 230 16.61 -2.12 10.96
C ASP A 230 16.88 -1.33 9.68
N VAL A 231 16.25 -0.17 9.55
CA VAL A 231 16.39 0.75 8.40
C VAL A 231 17.30 1.94 8.70
N ARG A 232 18.04 1.93 9.81
CA ARG A 232 18.84 3.10 10.23
C ARG A 232 19.95 3.47 9.25
N ASN A 233 20.41 2.55 8.41
CA ASN A 233 21.42 2.86 7.40
C ASN A 233 20.84 3.38 6.08
N PHE A 234 19.51 3.47 5.94
CA PHE A 234 18.89 3.94 4.71
C PHE A 234 19.16 5.44 4.55
N ASN A 235 19.83 5.80 3.45
CA ASN A 235 19.91 7.15 2.96
C ASN A 235 18.76 7.36 1.96
N THR A 236 17.74 8.11 2.37
CA THR A 236 16.56 8.38 1.53
C THR A 236 16.58 9.74 0.85
N SER A 237 17.69 10.48 0.90
CA SER A 237 17.79 11.85 0.36
C SER A 237 17.56 11.99 -1.16
N ASN A 238 17.53 10.87 -1.89
CA ASN A 238 17.19 10.83 -3.32
C ASN A 238 15.82 10.20 -3.60
N VAL A 239 15.14 9.65 -2.60
CA VAL A 239 13.86 8.99 -2.75
C VAL A 239 12.77 10.03 -2.98
N THR A 240 11.98 9.84 -4.04
CA THR A 240 10.83 10.68 -4.39
C THR A 240 9.51 9.96 -4.15
N ASN A 241 9.51 8.62 -4.15
CA ASN A 241 8.32 7.80 -3.92
C ASN A 241 8.56 6.81 -2.76
N MET A 242 7.71 6.89 -1.73
CA MET A 242 7.63 5.98 -0.58
C MET A 242 6.17 5.64 -0.26
N GLU A 243 5.25 5.76 -1.23
CA GLU A 243 3.86 5.36 -1.02
C GLU A 243 3.80 3.90 -0.57
N HIS A 244 2.87 3.57 0.33
CA HIS A 244 2.63 2.19 0.78
C HIS A 244 3.82 1.49 1.48
N MET A 245 4.95 2.17 1.74
CA MET A 245 6.22 1.51 2.08
C MET A 245 6.13 0.49 3.23
N PHE A 246 5.26 0.74 4.22
CA PHE A 246 4.99 -0.15 5.36
C PHE A 246 3.49 -0.49 5.50
N GLU A 247 2.67 -0.32 4.46
CA GLU A 247 1.25 -0.71 4.51
C GLU A 247 1.12 -2.20 4.86
N GLY A 248 0.17 -2.58 5.72
CA GLY A 248 -0.08 -3.98 6.08
C GLY A 248 1.04 -4.63 6.90
N CYS A 249 2.03 -3.89 7.41
CA CYS A 249 3.01 -4.42 8.37
C CYS A 249 2.38 -4.62 9.77
N GLU A 250 1.36 -5.49 9.88
CA GLU A 250 0.47 -5.57 11.04
C GLU A 250 1.19 -5.89 12.36
N SER A 251 2.24 -6.71 12.31
CA SER A 251 3.01 -7.13 13.50
C SER A 251 4.14 -6.17 13.89
N LEU A 252 4.37 -5.09 13.12
CA LEU A 252 5.50 -4.19 13.35
C LEU A 252 5.27 -3.34 14.60
N ILE A 253 6.09 -3.55 15.65
CA ILE A 253 5.88 -2.92 16.96
C ILE A 253 6.51 -1.51 17.03
N SER A 254 7.66 -1.35 16.38
CA SER A 254 8.45 -0.11 16.34
C SER A 254 9.39 -0.10 15.15
N ILE A 255 9.67 1.09 14.62
CA ILE A 255 10.65 1.32 13.56
C ILE A 255 11.41 2.62 13.83
N ASP A 256 12.73 2.61 13.63
CA ASP A 256 13.59 3.78 13.78
C ASP A 256 13.80 4.45 12.41
N LEU A 257 13.13 5.58 12.20
CA LEU A 257 13.16 6.36 10.98
C LEU A 257 14.06 7.60 11.06
N SER A 258 14.91 7.71 12.10
CA SER A 258 15.66 8.94 12.40
C SER A 258 16.57 9.47 11.29
N ASN A 259 16.98 8.60 10.36
CA ASN A 259 17.83 8.96 9.21
C ASN A 259 17.05 9.18 7.89
N PHE A 260 15.72 9.08 7.91
CA PHE A 260 14.91 9.36 6.73
C PHE A 260 14.97 10.86 6.40
N ASP A 261 15.37 11.18 5.20
CA ASP A 261 15.19 12.48 4.55
C ASP A 261 13.99 12.36 3.59
N THR A 262 12.90 13.06 3.91
CA THR A 262 11.67 13.08 3.12
C THR A 262 11.52 14.36 2.30
N SER A 263 12.54 15.21 2.22
CA SER A 263 12.45 16.55 1.60
C SER A 263 12.08 16.53 0.11
N LYS A 264 12.28 15.40 -0.59
CA LYS A 264 11.91 15.19 -1.99
C LYS A 264 10.60 14.42 -2.20
N VAL A 265 9.99 13.92 -1.14
CA VAL A 265 8.76 13.13 -1.22
C VAL A 265 7.57 14.06 -1.42
N THR A 266 6.72 13.75 -2.40
CA THR A 266 5.54 14.57 -2.73
C THR A 266 4.22 13.99 -2.20
N THR A 267 4.25 12.78 -1.66
CA THR A 267 3.07 12.01 -1.27
C THR A 267 3.44 11.07 -0.12
N MET A 268 2.61 11.05 0.91
CA MET A 268 2.71 10.13 2.06
C MET A 268 1.56 9.12 2.02
N TYR A 269 0.97 8.92 0.84
CA TYR A 269 -0.20 8.06 0.64
C TYR A 269 0.08 6.67 1.21
N LYS A 270 -0.79 6.27 2.13
CA LYS A 270 -0.80 4.96 2.77
C LYS A 270 0.48 4.48 3.50
N MET A 271 1.44 5.36 3.80
CA MET A 271 2.78 4.93 4.25
C MET A 271 2.79 3.97 5.45
N PHE A 272 1.86 4.11 6.41
CA PHE A 272 1.75 3.27 7.61
C PHE A 272 0.36 2.64 7.80
N VAL A 273 -0.38 2.45 6.70
CA VAL A 273 -1.73 1.85 6.77
C VAL A 273 -1.65 0.46 7.39
N GLU A 274 -2.59 0.13 8.27
CA GLU A 274 -2.70 -1.18 8.92
C GLU A 274 -1.43 -1.63 9.68
N CYS A 275 -0.58 -0.70 10.09
CA CYS A 275 0.48 -0.94 11.09
C CYS A 275 -0.14 -1.12 12.50
N LYS A 276 -1.00 -2.13 12.67
CA LYS A 276 -1.89 -2.32 13.83
C LYS A 276 -1.15 -2.43 15.16
N SER A 277 0.04 -3.02 15.18
CA SER A 277 0.87 -3.20 16.38
C SER A 277 1.79 -2.02 16.71
N LEU A 278 1.86 -0.99 15.86
CA LEU A 278 2.79 0.12 16.03
C LEU A 278 2.37 0.98 17.23
N THR A 279 3.19 0.98 18.29
CA THR A 279 2.82 1.68 19.54
C THR A 279 3.32 3.13 19.59
N LYS A 280 4.39 3.43 18.85
CA LYS A 280 5.08 4.72 18.79
C LYS A 280 5.73 4.90 17.43
N LEU A 281 5.79 6.14 16.97
CA LEU A 281 6.45 6.53 15.75
C LEU A 281 7.08 7.91 15.93
N ASP A 282 8.39 8.02 15.69
CA ASP A 282 9.11 9.30 15.71
C ASP A 282 9.24 9.81 14.27
N LEU A 283 8.58 10.94 13.99
CA LEU A 283 8.57 11.60 12.68
C LEU A 283 9.20 12.99 12.74
N SER A 284 9.99 13.28 13.77
CA SER A 284 10.56 14.62 14.01
C SER A 284 11.51 15.10 12.90
N ASN A 285 12.08 14.17 12.13
CA ASN A 285 12.94 14.42 10.96
C ASN A 285 12.19 14.54 9.63
N PHE A 286 10.88 14.26 9.59
CA PHE A 286 10.11 14.34 8.35
C PHE A 286 9.95 15.81 7.92
N ASP A 287 10.42 16.10 6.71
CA ASP A 287 10.11 17.31 5.95
C ASP A 287 8.92 17.01 5.03
N THR A 288 7.76 17.59 5.35
CA THR A 288 6.52 17.43 4.58
C THR A 288 6.22 18.63 3.68
N SER A 289 7.14 19.59 3.55
CA SER A 289 6.90 20.86 2.84
C SER A 289 6.63 20.72 1.34
N ASN A 290 6.88 19.54 0.76
CA ASN A 290 6.56 19.22 -0.63
C ASN A 290 5.39 18.22 -0.79
N VAL A 291 4.82 17.74 0.32
CA VAL A 291 3.75 16.74 0.29
C VAL A 291 2.43 17.38 -0.11
N THR A 292 1.74 16.77 -1.10
CA THR A 292 0.41 17.20 -1.56
C THR A 292 -0.70 16.23 -1.16
N ASN A 293 -0.37 14.98 -0.83
CA ASN A 293 -1.32 13.93 -0.45
C ASN A 293 -0.86 13.23 0.84
N MET A 294 -1.73 13.24 1.87
CA MET A 294 -1.53 12.53 3.14
C MET A 294 -2.67 11.54 3.44
N SER A 295 -3.49 11.21 2.44
CA SER A 295 -4.64 10.33 2.62
C SER A 295 -4.20 8.95 3.13
N PHE A 296 -4.98 8.42 4.06
CA PHE A 296 -4.75 7.15 4.76
C PHE A 296 -3.42 7.01 5.53
N MET A 297 -2.56 8.03 5.65
CA MET A 297 -1.17 7.86 6.12
C MET A 297 -1.02 6.99 7.40
N PHE A 298 -1.95 7.10 8.36
CA PHE A 298 -1.99 6.32 9.61
C PHE A 298 -3.27 5.49 9.78
N ASN A 299 -3.99 5.21 8.70
CA ASN A 299 -5.25 4.47 8.78
C ASN A 299 -5.03 3.08 9.42
N PHE A 300 -5.88 2.71 10.38
CA PHE A 300 -5.80 1.47 11.15
C PHE A 300 -4.48 1.25 11.90
N CYS A 301 -3.80 2.33 12.31
CA CYS A 301 -2.74 2.28 13.33
C CYS A 301 -3.34 2.11 14.75
N GLU A 302 -4.01 0.98 14.99
CA GLU A 302 -4.87 0.75 16.16
C GLU A 302 -4.16 0.89 17.52
N SER A 303 -2.90 0.48 17.62
CA SER A 303 -2.11 0.51 18.86
C SER A 303 -1.39 1.84 19.13
N LEU A 304 -1.47 2.82 18.22
CA LEU A 304 -0.72 4.07 18.34
C LEU A 304 -1.32 4.95 19.44
N THR A 305 -0.58 5.12 20.55
CA THR A 305 -1.09 5.85 21.73
C THR A 305 -0.79 7.35 21.70
N ASN A 306 0.26 7.74 20.98
CA ASN A 306 0.72 9.12 20.82
C ASN A 306 1.45 9.29 19.49
N LEU A 307 1.23 10.41 18.83
CA LEU A 307 1.83 10.77 17.55
C LEU A 307 2.19 12.26 17.56
N ASP A 308 3.48 12.59 17.42
CA ASP A 308 3.92 13.98 17.33
C ASP A 308 4.10 14.37 15.85
N ILE A 309 3.20 15.23 15.37
CA ILE A 309 3.14 15.72 13.99
C ILE A 309 3.18 17.25 13.93
N ARG A 310 3.66 17.91 14.99
CA ARG A 310 3.71 19.38 15.07
C ARG A 310 4.78 20.01 14.16
N ASN A 311 5.62 19.19 13.53
CA ASN A 311 6.57 19.59 12.50
C ASN A 311 5.99 19.51 11.08
N PHE A 312 4.81 18.93 10.88
CA PHE A 312 4.24 18.78 9.54
C PHE A 312 3.85 20.13 8.96
N ASP A 313 4.47 20.48 7.83
CA ASP A 313 3.98 21.50 6.91
C ASP A 313 2.92 20.87 6.01
N THR A 314 1.69 21.36 6.12
CA THR A 314 0.51 20.89 5.37
C THR A 314 0.03 21.91 4.35
N SER A 315 0.76 23.02 4.14
CA SER A 315 0.34 24.15 3.30
C SER A 315 0.10 23.79 1.83
N LYS A 316 0.67 22.69 1.34
CA LYS A 316 0.46 22.17 -0.03
C LYS A 316 -0.48 20.98 -0.11
N VAL A 317 -0.96 20.46 1.02
CA VAL A 317 -1.77 19.26 1.06
C VAL A 317 -3.18 19.57 0.57
N THR A 318 -3.66 18.79 -0.40
CA THR A 318 -5.01 18.91 -0.96
C THR A 318 -5.94 17.78 -0.50
N SER A 319 -5.39 16.69 0.04
CA SER A 319 -6.13 15.49 0.42
C SER A 319 -5.60 14.91 1.73
N MET A 320 -6.50 14.73 2.71
CA MET A 320 -6.23 14.15 4.04
C MET A 320 -7.29 13.13 4.46
N PHE A 321 -8.05 12.61 3.49
CA PHE A 321 -9.13 11.69 3.82
C PHE A 321 -8.59 10.41 4.45
N TRP A 322 -9.29 9.90 5.46
CA TRP A 322 -8.95 8.69 6.21
C TRP A 322 -7.58 8.74 6.92
N MET A 323 -6.93 9.90 7.03
CA MET A 323 -5.55 10.02 7.52
C MET A 323 -5.33 9.37 8.90
N PHE A 324 -6.29 9.49 9.82
CA PHE A 324 -6.25 8.88 11.16
C PHE A 324 -7.41 7.90 11.41
N PHE A 325 -8.12 7.46 10.35
CA PHE A 325 -9.25 6.53 10.51
C PHE A 325 -8.80 5.27 11.23
N GLY A 326 -9.51 4.85 12.29
CA GLY A 326 -9.21 3.62 13.03
C GLY A 326 -7.98 3.70 13.93
N CYS A 327 -7.46 4.89 14.24
CA CYS A 327 -6.43 5.08 15.27
C CYS A 327 -7.03 4.94 16.69
N GLU A 328 -7.53 3.75 17.03
CA GLU A 328 -8.42 3.56 18.20
C GLU A 328 -7.78 3.90 19.55
N SER A 329 -6.46 3.70 19.70
CA SER A 329 -5.73 3.94 20.96
C SER A 329 -5.22 5.38 21.13
N LEU A 330 -5.41 6.25 20.14
CA LEU A 330 -4.85 7.61 20.17
C LEU A 330 -5.61 8.48 21.17
N THR A 331 -4.93 8.90 22.24
CA THR A 331 -5.59 9.65 23.33
C THR A 331 -5.59 11.17 23.12
N LYS A 332 -4.62 11.66 22.36
CA LYS A 332 -4.37 13.09 22.04
C LYS A 332 -3.74 13.20 20.67
N LEU A 333 -4.11 14.24 19.94
CA LEU A 333 -3.52 14.59 18.66
C LEU A 333 -3.48 16.12 18.52
N ASP A 334 -2.31 16.68 18.22
CA ASP A 334 -2.13 18.12 18.02
C ASP A 334 -2.11 18.44 16.52
N VAL A 335 -3.26 18.89 16.01
CA VAL A 335 -3.44 19.35 14.62
C VAL A 335 -3.48 20.88 14.52
N SER A 336 -3.08 21.62 15.58
CA SER A 336 -3.25 23.08 15.66
C SER A 336 -2.42 23.87 14.63
N LYS A 337 -1.44 23.23 14.00
CA LYS A 337 -0.59 23.82 12.96
C LYS A 337 -0.98 23.42 11.54
N PHE A 338 -2.02 22.61 11.38
CA PHE A 338 -2.45 22.19 10.05
C PHE A 338 -2.98 23.41 9.29
N ASP A 339 -2.46 23.63 8.08
CA ASP A 339 -3.01 24.53 7.09
C ASP A 339 -3.89 23.71 6.16
N THR A 340 -5.20 23.77 6.37
CA THR A 340 -6.18 23.02 5.59
C THR A 340 -6.80 23.84 4.46
N SER A 341 -6.27 25.04 4.17
CA SER A 341 -6.88 25.97 3.20
C SER A 341 -6.96 25.41 1.77
N ASN A 342 -6.12 24.43 1.43
CA ASN A 342 -6.12 23.75 0.13
C ASN A 342 -6.85 22.39 0.14
N VAL A 343 -7.33 21.93 1.29
CA VAL A 343 -7.97 20.61 1.42
C VAL A 343 -9.43 20.68 0.94
N THR A 344 -9.80 19.76 0.04
CA THR A 344 -11.18 19.68 -0.49
C THR A 344 -11.98 18.51 0.07
N ASP A 345 -11.29 17.52 0.65
CA ASP A 345 -11.87 16.26 1.14
C ASP A 345 -11.31 15.93 2.53
N MET A 346 -12.20 15.85 3.52
CA MET A 346 -11.91 15.51 4.91
C MET A 346 -12.68 14.26 5.36
N ASN A 347 -13.17 13.43 4.43
CA ASN A 347 -13.97 12.27 4.76
C ASN A 347 -13.21 11.30 5.68
N SER A 348 -13.91 10.80 6.70
CA SER A 348 -13.38 9.90 7.75
C SER A 348 -12.04 10.30 8.39
N MET A 349 -11.63 11.58 8.36
CA MET A 349 -10.28 11.98 8.78
C MET A 349 -9.92 11.52 10.22
N PHE A 350 -10.88 11.56 11.14
CA PHE A 350 -10.75 11.10 12.53
C PHE A 350 -11.74 9.99 12.90
N ASP A 351 -12.30 9.29 11.90
CA ASP A 351 -13.27 8.23 12.12
C ASP A 351 -12.67 7.12 13.01
N ALA A 352 -13.47 6.53 13.89
CA ALA A 352 -13.10 5.49 14.85
C ALA A 352 -11.87 5.83 15.73
N CYS A 353 -11.56 7.11 15.96
CA CYS A 353 -10.57 7.55 16.96
C CYS A 353 -11.15 7.46 18.39
N LYS A 354 -11.53 6.25 18.81
CA LYS A 354 -12.36 5.98 20.01
C LYS A 354 -11.79 6.55 21.30
N SER A 355 -10.47 6.54 21.48
CA SER A 355 -9.80 7.01 22.70
C SER A 355 -9.51 8.52 22.73
N LEU A 356 -9.81 9.25 21.66
CA LEU A 356 -9.45 10.66 21.54
C LEU A 356 -10.31 11.52 22.49
N THR A 357 -9.68 12.12 23.49
CA THR A 357 -10.40 12.85 24.55
C THR A 357 -10.59 14.34 24.25
N LYS A 358 -9.72 14.90 23.41
CA LYS A 358 -9.72 16.30 22.98
C LYS A 358 -9.12 16.40 21.59
N LEU A 359 -9.74 17.22 20.75
CA LEU A 359 -9.23 17.59 19.43
C LEU A 359 -9.47 19.09 19.21
N ASP A 360 -8.42 19.81 18.84
CA ASP A 360 -8.51 21.25 18.55
C ASP A 360 -8.46 21.47 17.03
N VAL A 361 -9.63 21.71 16.43
CA VAL A 361 -9.80 21.99 14.99
C VAL A 361 -10.05 23.48 14.72
N SER A 362 -9.78 24.36 15.68
CA SER A 362 -10.10 25.80 15.58
C SER A 362 -9.32 26.56 14.50
N LYS A 363 -8.28 25.93 13.94
CA LYS A 363 -7.45 26.47 12.85
C LYS A 363 -7.78 25.91 11.47
N PHE A 364 -8.71 24.96 11.39
CA PHE A 364 -9.09 24.39 10.10
C PHE A 364 -9.82 25.46 9.28
N ASP A 365 -9.34 25.70 8.08
CA ASP A 365 -10.08 26.36 7.01
C ASP A 365 -10.79 25.27 6.22
N THR A 366 -12.12 25.25 6.29
CA THR A 366 -12.95 24.26 5.61
C THR A 366 -13.69 24.86 4.40
N SER A 367 -13.37 26.08 3.99
CA SER A 367 -14.11 26.81 2.95
C SER A 367 -14.09 26.12 1.58
N ASN A 368 -13.09 25.27 1.31
CA ASN A 368 -12.98 24.48 0.09
C ASN A 368 -13.48 23.03 0.22
N VAL A 369 -13.91 22.61 1.40
CA VAL A 369 -14.31 21.22 1.67
C VAL A 369 -15.72 20.96 1.12
N THR A 370 -15.87 19.86 0.38
CA THR A 370 -17.17 19.42 -0.16
C THR A 370 -17.74 18.19 0.54
N ASP A 371 -16.87 17.36 1.15
CA ASP A 371 -17.23 16.12 1.85
C ASP A 371 -16.68 16.12 3.28
N MET A 372 -17.59 16.04 4.26
CA MET A 372 -17.29 15.89 5.68
C MET A 372 -17.92 14.61 6.26
N SER A 373 -18.30 13.67 5.40
CA SER A 373 -18.90 12.41 5.81
C SER A 373 -17.94 11.67 6.76
N HIS A 374 -18.49 11.12 7.83
CA HIS A 374 -17.77 10.36 8.85
C HIS A 374 -16.61 11.09 9.57
N MET A 375 -16.41 12.40 9.38
CA MET A 375 -15.20 13.10 9.83
C MET A 375 -14.83 12.87 11.31
N PHE A 376 -15.83 12.78 12.19
CA PHE A 376 -15.67 12.48 13.63
C PHE A 376 -16.48 11.25 14.06
N ASN A 377 -16.88 10.37 13.13
CA ASN A 377 -17.62 9.16 13.47
C ASN A 377 -16.83 8.31 14.48
N GLY A 378 -17.49 7.73 15.48
CA GLY A 378 -16.84 6.81 16.43
C GLY A 378 -15.77 7.48 17.31
N CYS A 379 -15.75 8.81 17.41
CA CYS A 379 -14.96 9.54 18.40
C CYS A 379 -15.59 9.43 19.80
N GLU A 380 -15.74 8.20 20.30
CA GLU A 380 -16.54 7.87 21.48
C GLU A 380 -16.14 8.63 22.75
N SER A 381 -14.84 8.92 22.94
CA SER A 381 -14.28 9.61 24.12
C SER A 381 -14.26 11.14 24.03
N LEU A 382 -14.66 11.72 22.91
CA LEU A 382 -14.60 13.17 22.71
C LEU A 382 -15.69 13.87 23.52
N ALA A 383 -15.30 14.54 24.61
CA ALA A 383 -16.25 15.15 25.54
C ALA A 383 -16.79 16.52 25.06
N SER A 384 -16.04 17.19 24.18
CA SER A 384 -16.39 18.48 23.59
C SER A 384 -15.65 18.65 22.26
N LEU A 385 -16.31 19.29 21.30
CA LEU A 385 -15.72 19.61 20.00
C LEU A 385 -16.18 21.01 19.59
N ASP A 386 -15.22 21.88 19.28
CA ASP A 386 -15.49 23.23 18.78
C ASP A 386 -15.33 23.25 17.26
N VAL A 387 -16.44 23.40 16.54
CA VAL A 387 -16.51 23.52 15.07
C VAL A 387 -17.01 24.90 14.63
N SER A 388 -16.93 25.90 15.52
CA SER A 388 -17.48 27.24 15.26
C SER A 388 -16.77 28.01 14.15
N ASN A 389 -15.55 27.61 13.79
CA ASN A 389 -14.77 28.15 12.68
C ASN A 389 -15.09 27.51 11.32
N PHE A 390 -15.85 26.42 11.26
CA PHE A 390 -16.09 25.70 10.01
C PHE A 390 -16.96 26.53 9.07
N ASP A 391 -16.49 26.73 7.85
CA ASP A 391 -17.30 27.16 6.71
C ASP A 391 -17.81 25.91 6.00
N THR A 392 -19.11 25.64 6.09
CA THR A 392 -19.75 24.48 5.46
C THR A 392 -20.53 24.83 4.20
N SER A 393 -20.39 26.07 3.68
CA SER A 393 -21.21 26.58 2.58
C SER A 393 -21.00 25.85 1.25
N ASN A 394 -19.95 25.03 1.13
CA ASN A 394 -19.66 24.17 -0.02
C ASN A 394 -19.91 22.67 0.23
N VAL A 395 -20.20 22.28 1.46
CA VAL A 395 -20.38 20.87 1.83
C VAL A 395 -21.68 20.32 1.26
N THR A 396 -21.61 19.15 0.64
CA THR A 396 -22.76 18.41 0.10
C THR A 396 -23.08 17.16 0.89
N ASP A 397 -22.09 16.57 1.58
CA ASP A 397 -22.25 15.34 2.37
C ASP A 397 -21.79 15.56 3.82
N MET A 398 -22.70 15.32 4.77
CA MET A 398 -22.45 15.31 6.22
C MET A 398 -22.91 14.00 6.87
N SER A 399 -23.09 12.94 6.07
CA SER A 399 -23.52 11.64 6.56
C SER A 399 -22.55 11.14 7.64
N ASN A 400 -23.11 10.65 8.74
CA ASN A 400 -22.39 10.12 9.89
C ASN A 400 -21.35 11.07 10.55
N MET A 401 -21.33 12.37 10.23
CA MET A 401 -20.24 13.28 10.65
C MET A 401 -19.93 13.24 12.16
N PHE A 402 -20.95 13.11 13.00
CA PHE A 402 -20.82 12.99 14.46
C PHE A 402 -21.43 11.68 14.99
N CYS A 403 -21.66 10.69 14.13
CA CYS A 403 -22.23 9.42 14.53
C CYS A 403 -21.35 8.76 15.60
N ASP A 404 -21.97 8.17 16.62
CA ASP A 404 -21.27 7.46 17.70
C ASP A 404 -20.26 8.31 18.50
N CYS A 405 -20.45 9.64 18.49
CA CYS A 405 -19.78 10.56 19.42
C CYS A 405 -20.41 10.48 20.82
N ILE A 406 -20.31 9.31 21.45
CA ILE A 406 -21.05 8.96 22.68
C ILE A 406 -20.84 9.97 23.81
N SER A 407 -19.63 10.52 23.98
CA SER A 407 -19.29 11.42 25.10
C SER A 407 -19.72 12.87 24.91
N LEU A 408 -20.12 13.30 23.71
CA LEU A 408 -20.58 14.68 23.50
C LEU A 408 -21.87 14.93 24.28
N THR A 409 -21.93 16.07 24.97
CA THR A 409 -23.12 16.48 25.75
C THR A 409 -23.84 17.67 25.16
N GLU A 410 -23.12 18.53 24.45
CA GLU A 410 -23.62 19.63 23.65
C GLU A 410 -22.77 19.75 22.39
N LEU A 411 -23.38 20.24 21.32
CA LEU A 411 -22.68 20.51 20.07
C LEU A 411 -23.21 21.80 19.46
N ASP A 412 -22.30 22.71 19.12
CA ASP A 412 -22.64 23.97 18.49
C ASP A 412 -22.26 23.96 17.02
N VAL A 413 -23.28 23.86 16.16
CA VAL A 413 -23.17 23.95 14.70
C VAL A 413 -23.92 25.20 14.20
N SER A 414 -24.03 26.24 15.02
CA SER A 414 -24.81 27.43 14.68
C SER A 414 -24.25 28.25 13.50
N ASN A 415 -22.97 28.08 13.21
CA ASN A 415 -22.28 28.62 12.03
C ASN A 415 -22.52 27.83 10.75
N PHE A 416 -23.04 26.59 10.82
CA PHE A 416 -23.15 25.74 9.63
C PHE A 416 -24.18 26.32 8.64
N ASP A 417 -23.76 26.48 7.39
CA ASP A 417 -24.63 26.63 6.23
C ASP A 417 -24.85 25.25 5.62
N THR A 418 -26.07 24.72 5.76
CA THR A 418 -26.44 23.40 5.22
C THR A 418 -27.25 23.47 3.93
N SER A 419 -27.34 24.65 3.30
CA SER A 419 -28.18 24.90 2.12
C SER A 419 -27.78 24.15 0.84
N LYS A 420 -26.59 23.52 0.83
CA LYS A 420 -26.11 22.64 -0.24
C LYS A 420 -26.06 21.15 0.14
N VAL A 421 -26.26 20.82 1.42
CA VAL A 421 -26.17 19.44 1.89
C VAL A 421 -27.31 18.61 1.35
N THR A 422 -26.98 17.48 0.72
CA THR A 422 -27.92 16.49 0.19
C THR A 422 -27.97 15.23 1.04
N ASP A 423 -26.92 14.91 1.79
CA ASP A 423 -26.88 13.74 2.67
C ASP A 423 -26.58 14.14 4.13
N MET A 424 -27.49 13.77 5.03
CA MET A 424 -27.35 13.86 6.48
C MET A 424 -27.71 12.54 7.17
N GLN A 425 -27.60 11.41 6.45
CA GLN A 425 -27.82 10.08 7.01
C GLN A 425 -27.00 9.93 8.28
N SER A 426 -27.66 9.53 9.37
CA SER A 426 -27.02 9.21 10.64
C SER A 426 -26.10 10.29 11.25
N MET A 427 -26.22 11.55 10.84
CA MET A 427 -25.29 12.63 11.21
C MET A 427 -25.06 12.76 12.73
N PHE A 428 -26.10 12.50 13.54
CA PHE A 428 -26.07 12.55 15.00
C PHE A 428 -26.58 11.24 15.62
N SER A 429 -26.46 10.09 14.93
CA SER A 429 -26.87 8.81 15.52
C SER A 429 -25.93 8.38 16.63
N TYR A 430 -26.41 7.55 17.55
CA TYR A 430 -25.63 6.95 18.64
C TYR A 430 -24.91 7.97 19.56
N CYS A 431 -25.30 9.25 19.51
CA CYS A 431 -24.81 10.28 20.42
C CYS A 431 -25.57 10.21 21.75
N GLU A 432 -25.41 9.12 22.51
CA GLU A 432 -26.27 8.80 23.65
C GLU A 432 -26.24 9.82 24.80
N ASN A 433 -25.16 10.61 24.93
CA ASN A 433 -25.06 11.68 25.93
C ASN A 433 -25.43 13.07 25.43
N LEU A 434 -25.68 13.24 24.13
CA LEU A 434 -25.94 14.53 23.52
C LEU A 434 -27.31 15.05 23.94
N LYS A 435 -27.31 16.20 24.63
CA LYS A 435 -28.53 16.83 25.17
C LYS A 435 -29.03 17.95 24.30
N THR A 436 -28.12 18.69 23.66
CA THR A 436 -28.46 19.91 22.94
C THR A 436 -27.59 20.07 21.71
N ILE A 437 -28.25 20.32 20.58
CA ILE A 437 -27.62 20.74 19.33
C ILE A 437 -28.03 22.18 19.08
N TYR A 438 -27.06 23.08 19.00
CA TYR A 438 -27.29 24.48 18.68
C TYR A 438 -27.18 24.72 17.17
N VAL A 439 -28.17 25.40 16.61
CA VAL A 439 -28.20 25.78 15.19
C VAL A 439 -28.52 27.26 15.02
N GLY A 440 -28.07 27.84 13.91
CA GLY A 440 -28.30 29.23 13.53
C GLY A 440 -29.13 29.34 12.25
N ASN A 441 -29.10 30.52 11.62
CA ASN A 441 -29.90 30.81 10.43
C ASN A 441 -29.45 30.05 9.17
N GLY A 442 -28.22 29.54 9.15
CA GLY A 442 -27.67 28.74 8.03
C GLY A 442 -28.22 27.31 7.96
N TRP A 443 -28.91 26.84 9.02
CA TRP A 443 -29.47 25.49 9.04
C TRP A 443 -30.70 25.38 8.12
N ASN A 444 -30.51 24.79 6.94
CA ASN A 444 -31.51 24.66 5.88
C ASN A 444 -31.46 23.25 5.28
N THR A 445 -32.49 22.46 5.56
CA THR A 445 -32.55 21.05 5.14
C THR A 445 -33.36 20.82 3.85
N ASN A 446 -33.68 21.86 3.08
CA ASN A 446 -34.56 21.75 1.90
C ASN A 446 -33.97 20.92 0.75
N LYS A 447 -32.65 20.77 0.71
CA LYS A 447 -31.96 19.96 -0.30
C LYS A 447 -31.56 18.57 0.17
N VAL A 448 -31.81 18.24 1.44
CA VAL A 448 -31.44 16.95 1.99
C VAL A 448 -32.35 15.87 1.40
N GLU A 449 -31.72 14.90 0.73
CA GLU A 449 -32.35 13.77 0.04
C GLU A 449 -32.28 12.49 0.89
N ASP A 450 -31.17 12.26 1.60
CA ASP A 450 -31.04 11.20 2.60
C ASP A 450 -30.85 11.78 4.01
N SER A 451 -31.66 11.28 4.93
CA SER A 451 -31.67 11.65 6.35
C SER A 451 -32.03 10.48 7.25
N LYS A 452 -31.92 9.25 6.72
CA LYS A 452 -32.24 8.04 7.47
C LYS A 452 -31.45 8.05 8.76
N GLU A 453 -32.15 7.70 9.84
CA GLU A 453 -31.54 7.48 11.15
C GLU A 453 -30.78 8.69 11.73
N MET A 454 -30.95 9.92 11.20
CA MET A 454 -30.17 11.11 11.59
C MET A 454 -29.96 11.29 13.11
N PHE A 455 -30.96 10.94 13.92
CA PHE A 455 -30.93 11.03 15.38
C PHE A 455 -31.08 9.67 16.10
N ASP A 456 -30.96 8.53 15.40
CA ASP A 456 -31.15 7.21 16.02
C ASP A 456 -30.29 7.06 17.27
N LYS A 457 -30.84 6.44 18.32
CA LYS A 457 -30.18 6.24 19.62
C LYS A 457 -29.65 7.48 20.35
N SER A 458 -29.93 8.70 19.89
CA SER A 458 -29.61 9.94 20.61
C SER A 458 -30.64 10.25 21.70
N THR A 459 -30.76 9.32 22.64
CA THR A 459 -31.89 9.22 23.59
C THR A 459 -32.01 10.37 24.59
N LYS A 460 -30.93 11.13 24.83
CA LYS A 460 -30.91 12.28 25.75
C LYS A 460 -31.19 13.62 25.07
N LEU A 461 -31.40 13.63 23.76
CA LEU A 461 -31.61 14.85 23.00
C LEU A 461 -32.92 15.54 23.40
N VAL A 462 -32.83 16.84 23.68
CA VAL A 462 -33.96 17.70 24.02
C VAL A 462 -33.89 18.99 23.21
N GLY A 463 -34.94 19.26 22.42
CA GLY A 463 -35.09 20.51 21.69
C GLY A 463 -35.22 21.72 22.61
N GLY A 464 -34.95 22.92 22.09
CA GLY A 464 -34.87 24.17 22.87
C GLY A 464 -36.15 24.59 23.60
N LYS A 465 -37.30 23.97 23.31
CA LYS A 465 -38.59 24.16 24.00
C LYS A 465 -39.07 22.91 24.73
N GLY A 466 -38.19 21.93 24.93
CA GLY A 466 -38.44 20.74 25.75
C GLY A 466 -38.94 19.52 24.97
N THR A 467 -38.94 19.56 23.64
CA THR A 467 -39.26 18.38 22.82
C THR A 467 -38.24 17.28 23.07
N LYS A 468 -38.67 16.15 23.63
CA LYS A 468 -37.81 15.00 23.91
C LYS A 468 -37.65 14.09 22.69
N TYR A 469 -36.53 13.38 22.63
CA TYR A 469 -36.28 12.28 21.70
C TYR A 469 -37.48 11.31 21.59
N ASN A 470 -37.73 10.82 20.38
CA ASN A 470 -38.73 9.81 20.05
C ASN A 470 -38.15 8.88 18.98
N SER A 471 -38.02 7.60 19.30
CA SER A 471 -37.47 6.58 18.39
C SER A 471 -38.31 6.33 17.13
N GLU A 472 -39.55 6.82 17.08
CA GLU A 472 -40.41 6.71 15.90
C GLU A 472 -40.16 7.85 14.88
N VAL A 473 -39.48 8.93 15.27
CA VAL A 473 -39.22 10.09 14.40
C VAL A 473 -37.79 10.58 14.60
N ILE A 474 -36.87 9.97 13.85
CA ILE A 474 -35.42 10.10 14.02
C ILE A 474 -34.74 10.70 12.78
N ASP A 475 -35.50 11.19 11.83
CA ASP A 475 -35.03 11.73 10.56
C ASP A 475 -35.16 13.27 10.51
N ILE A 476 -35.07 13.80 9.30
CA ILE A 476 -35.21 15.23 8.98
C ILE A 476 -36.48 15.89 9.53
N ILE A 477 -37.56 15.16 9.82
CA ILE A 477 -38.81 15.72 10.37
C ILE A 477 -38.55 16.48 11.68
N ARG A 478 -37.55 16.05 12.46
CA ARG A 478 -37.13 16.70 13.72
C ARG A 478 -35.85 17.52 13.61
N ALA A 479 -35.20 17.55 12.45
CA ALA A 479 -34.01 18.36 12.16
C ALA A 479 -34.34 19.86 11.95
N LYS A 480 -35.11 20.44 12.88
CA LYS A 480 -35.54 21.84 12.87
C LYS A 480 -35.50 22.43 14.27
N ILE A 481 -35.47 23.76 14.35
CA ILE A 481 -35.56 24.50 15.61
C ILE A 481 -36.87 24.13 16.32
N ASP A 482 -36.75 23.76 17.59
CA ASP A 482 -37.89 23.36 18.41
C ASP A 482 -38.86 24.52 18.66
N GLY A 483 -40.08 24.40 18.12
CA GLY A 483 -41.22 25.29 18.38
C GLY A 483 -42.11 24.83 19.53
N GLY A 484 -41.72 23.78 20.26
CA GLY A 484 -42.52 23.16 21.32
C GLY A 484 -43.58 22.21 20.75
N LYS A 485 -44.66 21.99 21.52
CA LYS A 485 -45.67 20.95 21.22
C LYS A 485 -46.29 21.05 19.82
N GLU A 486 -46.50 22.26 19.32
CA GLU A 486 -47.14 22.51 18.02
C GLU A 486 -46.18 22.34 16.83
N ASN A 487 -44.87 22.47 17.06
CA ASN A 487 -43.85 22.32 16.03
C ASN A 487 -42.59 21.69 16.63
N PRO A 488 -42.65 20.39 16.98
CA PRO A 488 -41.58 19.75 17.73
C PRO A 488 -40.32 19.61 16.87
N GLY A 489 -39.17 19.99 17.43
CA GLY A 489 -37.86 19.86 16.81
C GLY A 489 -36.81 19.43 17.83
N TYR A 490 -35.68 18.91 17.36
CA TYR A 490 -34.56 18.51 18.22
C TYR A 490 -33.47 19.59 18.35
N LEU A 491 -33.57 20.67 17.58
CA LEU A 491 -32.53 21.69 17.53
C LEU A 491 -32.88 22.90 18.39
N THR A 492 -31.86 23.56 18.91
CA THR A 492 -31.98 24.79 19.74
C THR A 492 -31.41 25.98 18.98
N ALA A 493 -32.19 27.04 18.86
CA ALA A 493 -31.71 28.27 18.23
C ALA A 493 -30.63 28.94 19.09
N LYS A 494 -29.46 29.22 18.49
CA LYS A 494 -28.43 30.11 19.05
C LYS A 494 -28.46 31.42 18.28
N LYS A 495 -28.46 32.54 19.02
CA LYS A 495 -28.60 33.89 18.45
C LYS A 495 -27.29 34.45 17.96
#